data_AF-A0A8H5C7K9-F1
#
_entry.id   AF-A0A8H5C7K9-F1
#
_cell.length_a   1.000
_cell.length_b   1.000
_cell.length_c   1.000
_cell.angle_alpha   90.00
_cell.angle_beta   90.00
_cell.angle_gamma   90.00
#
_symmetry.space_group_name_H-M   'P 1'
#
loop_
_entity.id
_entity.type
_entity.pdbx_description
1 polymer ?
#
loop_
_entity_poly.entity_id
_entity_poly.type
_entity_poly.pdbx_seq_one_letter_code
_entity_poly.pdbx_strand_id
1 'polypeptide(L)'
;MFTRATVSLIVAAIWAQNSFAAVPLYGQCGGSGYSGDTQCVSGGACVKLNDWYSQCQPGASVPSTTVTTTTSSTITTSVTNIPTPSSTQAGPIIVLPLGDSITWGMGSNDGNSYRKELKDELTKDGVTIDYIGTQKNGNMPDNDNQGHSGATISQISGYAETALKQKPEVVTLMAGTNDVAQNQDLNNAPTRLTTLVDKIFTASPNATVLVASIPPLSISQANVNSYNTRLEAAIQAKISAGQHVVWVSMSALTNSDLSDGVHPSAAGYIKMGVAWHAGWVSAKAKGWIR
;
A
#
# COMPACT_ATOMS: atom_id res chain seq x y z
N MET A 1 -49.65 -21.06 59.03
CA MET A 1 -49.41 -21.32 57.60
C MET A 1 -48.76 -20.07 56.99
N PHE A 2 -47.44 -19.91 57.10
CA PHE A 2 -46.68 -18.88 56.36
C PHE A 2 -45.22 -19.35 56.22
N THR A 3 -44.88 -19.81 55.01
CA THR A 3 -43.55 -20.27 54.61
C THR A 3 -42.78 -19.09 54.00
N ARG A 4 -41.61 -18.75 54.55
CA ARG A 4 -40.73 -17.72 54.00
C ARG A 4 -39.88 -18.32 52.88
N ALA A 5 -40.03 -17.81 51.67
CA ALA A 5 -39.18 -18.15 50.53
C ALA A 5 -37.96 -17.21 50.49
N THR A 6 -36.76 -17.79 50.48
CA THR A 6 -35.49 -17.10 50.24
C THR A 6 -35.30 -16.87 48.73
N VAL A 7 -35.10 -15.62 48.33
CA VAL A 7 -34.75 -15.23 46.96
C VAL A 7 -33.22 -15.25 46.82
N SER A 8 -32.70 -16.16 46.00
CA SER A 8 -31.30 -16.16 45.58
C SER A 8 -31.11 -15.20 44.40
N LEU A 9 -30.27 -14.18 44.59
CA LEU A 9 -29.79 -13.29 43.52
C LEU A 9 -28.66 -13.99 42.75
N ILE A 10 -28.93 -14.33 41.48
CA ILE A 10 -27.90 -14.76 40.53
C ILE A 10 -27.30 -13.50 39.90
N VAL A 11 -26.02 -13.23 40.18
CA VAL A 11 -25.25 -12.19 39.50
C VAL A 11 -24.66 -12.81 38.22
N ALA A 12 -25.20 -12.45 37.06
CA ALA A 12 -24.62 -12.82 35.77
C ALA A 12 -23.50 -11.83 35.43
N ALA A 13 -22.25 -12.30 35.46
CA ALA A 13 -21.12 -11.55 34.93
C ALA A 13 -21.20 -11.53 33.39
N ILE A 14 -21.49 -10.36 32.81
CA ILE A 14 -21.43 -10.14 31.37
C ILE A 14 -19.96 -9.94 31.01
N TRP A 15 -19.35 -10.96 30.39
CA TRP A 15 -18.06 -10.80 29.76
C TRP A 15 -18.25 -10.03 28.45
N ALA A 16 -17.78 -8.78 28.40
CA ALA A 16 -17.61 -8.07 27.14
C ALA A 16 -16.53 -8.80 26.35
N GLN A 17 -16.95 -9.58 25.35
CA GLN A 17 -16.00 -10.11 24.38
C GLN A 17 -15.60 -8.97 23.46
N ASN A 18 -14.34 -8.53 23.55
CA ASN A 18 -13.75 -7.67 22.53
C ASN A 18 -13.68 -8.49 21.24
N SER A 19 -14.62 -8.22 20.33
CA SER A 19 -14.54 -8.70 18.96
C SER A 19 -13.41 -7.95 18.26
N PHE A 20 -12.20 -8.51 18.28
CA PHE A 20 -11.10 -8.00 17.45
C PHE A 20 -11.47 -8.21 15.98
N ALA A 21 -11.54 -7.14 15.20
CA ALA A 21 -11.70 -7.25 13.77
C ALA A 21 -10.38 -7.82 13.20
N ALA A 22 -10.44 -8.97 12.55
CA ALA A 22 -9.25 -9.54 11.95
C ALA A 22 -8.81 -8.66 10.76
N VAL A 23 -7.53 -8.29 10.71
CA VAL A 23 -6.94 -7.48 9.64
C VAL A 23 -7.06 -8.24 8.32
N PRO A 24 -7.69 -7.65 7.28
CA PRO A 24 -7.81 -8.31 5.99
C PRO A 24 -6.43 -8.62 5.40
N LEU A 25 -6.36 -9.61 4.50
CA LEU A 25 -5.14 -9.85 3.75
C LEU A 25 -4.66 -8.53 3.11
N TYR A 26 -3.36 -8.32 3.19
CA TYR A 26 -2.62 -7.12 2.79
C TYR A 26 -2.85 -5.86 3.63
N GLY A 27 -3.64 -5.92 4.71
CA GLY A 27 -3.71 -4.85 5.70
C GLY A 27 -2.48 -4.80 6.60
N GLN A 28 -2.18 -3.62 7.17
CA GLN A 28 -1.14 -3.49 8.18
C GLN A 28 -1.56 -4.18 9.48
N CYS A 29 -0.70 -5.05 9.99
CA CYS A 29 -0.92 -5.85 11.19
C CYS A 29 0.18 -5.66 12.25
N GLY A 30 1.11 -4.73 12.02
CA GLY A 30 2.21 -4.46 12.93
C GLY A 30 3.19 -3.43 12.38
N GLY A 31 4.25 -3.20 13.15
CA GLY A 31 5.25 -2.18 12.89
C GLY A 31 5.43 -1.24 14.08
N SER A 32 6.60 -0.64 14.21
CA SER A 32 6.91 0.34 15.26
C SER A 32 5.93 1.52 15.20
N GLY A 33 5.27 1.81 16.33
CA GLY A 33 4.25 2.85 16.44
C GLY A 33 2.83 2.44 16.03
N TYR A 34 2.63 1.21 15.51
CA TYR A 34 1.31 0.70 15.15
C TYR A 34 0.50 0.30 16.39
N SER A 35 -0.73 0.81 16.52
CA SER A 35 -1.65 0.52 17.64
C SER A 35 -2.98 -0.13 17.21
N GLY A 36 -3.06 -0.60 15.97
CA GLY A 36 -4.25 -1.25 15.43
C GLY A 36 -4.29 -2.77 15.68
N ASP A 37 -5.22 -3.44 15.02
CA ASP A 37 -5.37 -4.89 15.10
C ASP A 37 -4.14 -5.62 14.55
N THR A 38 -3.67 -6.67 15.24
CA THR A 38 -2.46 -7.41 14.86
C THR A 38 -2.74 -8.80 14.29
N GLN A 39 -3.99 -9.24 14.40
CA GLN A 39 -4.41 -10.57 13.99
C GLN A 39 -4.96 -10.51 12.58
N CYS A 40 -4.34 -11.26 11.66
CA CYS A 40 -4.82 -11.37 10.30
C CYS A 40 -6.08 -12.24 10.21
N VAL A 41 -6.90 -12.01 9.18
CA VAL A 41 -7.99 -12.93 8.79
C VAL A 41 -7.48 -14.35 8.62
N SER A 42 -8.37 -15.32 8.81
CA SER A 42 -8.05 -16.75 8.65
C SER A 42 -7.32 -17.01 7.32
N GLY A 43 -6.19 -17.74 7.39
CA GLY A 43 -5.31 -18.00 6.25
C GLY A 43 -4.24 -16.93 5.98
N GLY A 44 -4.23 -15.84 6.75
CA GLY A 44 -3.17 -14.84 6.75
C GLY A 44 -2.28 -14.92 7.98
N ALA A 45 -1.02 -14.50 7.85
CA ALA A 45 -0.17 -14.20 9.00
C ALA A 45 0.46 -12.82 8.87
N CYS A 46 0.74 -12.22 10.02
CA CYS A 46 1.37 -10.92 10.08
C CYS A 46 2.86 -11.05 9.79
N VAL A 47 3.27 -10.70 8.57
CA VAL A 47 4.65 -10.79 8.13
C VAL A 47 5.30 -9.42 8.30
N LYS A 48 6.37 -9.36 9.11
CA LYS A 48 7.21 -8.17 9.23
C LYS A 48 7.89 -7.91 7.89
N LEU A 49 7.57 -6.78 7.26
CA LEU A 49 8.25 -6.35 6.02
C LEU A 49 9.43 -5.43 6.36
N ASN A 50 9.28 -4.58 7.38
CA ASN A 50 10.36 -3.81 7.98
C ASN A 50 10.03 -3.43 9.44
N ASP A 51 10.87 -2.63 10.09
CA ASP A 51 10.68 -2.24 11.50
C ASP A 51 9.40 -1.44 11.76
N TRP A 52 8.87 -0.73 10.76
CA TRP A 52 7.74 0.19 10.87
C TRP A 52 6.45 -0.36 10.24
N TYR A 53 6.53 -1.48 9.50
CA TYR A 53 5.40 -2.03 8.78
C TYR A 53 5.45 -3.56 8.70
N SER A 54 4.42 -4.20 9.24
CA SER A 54 4.10 -5.61 9.06
C SER A 54 2.75 -5.72 8.35
N GLN A 55 2.63 -6.66 7.42
CA GLN A 55 1.44 -6.81 6.57
C GLN A 55 0.89 -8.24 6.66
N CYS A 56 -0.43 -8.37 6.68
CA CYS A 56 -1.08 -9.67 6.56
C CYS A 56 -0.80 -10.27 5.19
N GLN A 57 -0.01 -11.33 5.11
CA GLN A 57 0.25 -12.04 3.86
C GLN A 57 -0.51 -13.37 3.84
N PRO A 58 -1.06 -13.78 2.67
CA PRO A 58 -1.62 -15.12 2.53
C PRO A 58 -0.53 -16.18 2.61
N GLY A 59 -0.83 -17.34 3.21
CA GLY A 59 0.02 -18.53 3.11
C GLY A 59 1.20 -18.60 4.08
N ALA A 60 1.33 -17.67 5.02
CA ALA A 60 2.22 -17.86 6.16
C ALA A 60 1.53 -18.78 7.18
N SER A 61 2.11 -19.97 7.38
CA SER A 61 1.65 -20.94 8.37
C SER A 61 1.62 -20.29 9.75
N VAL A 62 0.46 -20.35 10.41
CA VAL A 62 0.31 -20.02 11.82
C VAL A 62 1.40 -20.77 12.60
N PRO A 63 2.20 -20.12 13.47
CA PRO A 63 3.05 -20.84 14.39
C PRO A 63 2.14 -21.60 15.35
N SER A 64 1.87 -22.87 15.05
CA SER A 64 1.23 -23.78 15.99
C SER A 64 2.27 -24.14 17.04
N THR A 65 2.05 -23.66 18.26
CA THR A 65 2.82 -24.01 19.45
C THR A 65 2.68 -25.51 19.70
N THR A 66 3.62 -26.31 19.20
CA THR A 66 3.72 -27.73 19.57
C THR A 66 5.12 -28.05 20.05
N VAL A 67 5.15 -28.57 21.27
CA VAL A 67 6.30 -28.95 22.09
C VAL A 67 7.32 -29.80 21.32
N THR A 68 8.59 -29.48 21.58
CA THR A 68 9.78 -30.18 21.12
C THR A 68 9.77 -31.65 21.52
N THR A 69 9.84 -32.54 20.53
CA THR A 69 10.44 -33.87 20.68
C THR A 69 11.37 -34.12 19.50
N THR A 70 12.65 -34.17 19.81
CA THR A 70 13.77 -34.53 18.94
C THR A 70 13.67 -36.00 18.51
N THR A 71 13.63 -36.23 17.20
CA THR A 71 14.07 -37.50 16.62
C THR A 71 14.70 -37.23 15.26
N SER A 72 16.00 -37.50 15.17
CA SER A 72 16.77 -37.50 13.93
C SER A 72 16.22 -38.56 12.97
N SER A 73 15.95 -38.18 11.73
CA SER A 73 15.77 -39.11 10.62
C SER A 73 16.22 -38.42 9.33
N THR A 74 17.34 -38.90 8.80
CA THR A 74 17.90 -38.55 7.50
C THR A 74 16.94 -38.92 6.38
N ILE A 75 16.42 -37.91 5.66
CA ILE A 75 15.69 -38.09 4.40
C ILE A 75 16.53 -37.46 3.29
N THR A 76 16.97 -38.30 2.36
CA THR A 76 17.66 -37.94 1.13
C THR A 76 16.66 -37.24 0.19
N THR A 77 16.80 -35.93 -0.01
CA THR A 77 16.02 -35.18 -1.00
C THR A 77 16.65 -35.29 -2.37
N SER A 78 15.97 -36.01 -3.27
CA SER A 78 16.17 -35.93 -4.70
C SER A 78 15.78 -34.53 -5.20
N VAL A 79 16.76 -33.77 -5.68
CA VAL A 79 16.58 -32.44 -6.27
C VAL A 79 15.96 -32.60 -7.66
N THR A 80 14.65 -32.45 -7.77
CA THR A 80 14.00 -32.21 -9.05
C THR A 80 14.19 -30.73 -9.40
N ASN A 81 15.12 -30.46 -10.32
CA ASN A 81 15.27 -29.16 -10.97
C ASN A 81 13.96 -28.80 -11.66
N ILE A 82 13.16 -27.94 -11.02
CA ILE A 82 12.09 -27.20 -11.71
C ILE A 82 12.80 -26.09 -12.50
N PRO A 83 12.72 -26.08 -13.84
CA PRO A 83 13.25 -24.95 -14.59
C PRO A 83 12.37 -23.73 -14.27
N THR A 84 12.94 -22.77 -13.54
CA THR A 84 12.36 -21.43 -13.40
C THR A 84 12.24 -20.84 -14.80
N PRO A 85 11.05 -20.44 -15.27
CA PRO A 85 10.96 -19.64 -16.49
C PRO A 85 11.50 -18.25 -16.16
N SER A 86 12.81 -18.08 -16.32
CA SER A 86 13.46 -16.78 -16.33
C SER A 86 13.10 -16.10 -17.65
N SER A 87 11.94 -15.44 -17.70
CA SER A 87 11.72 -14.41 -18.70
C SER A 87 12.50 -13.18 -18.28
N THR A 88 13.80 -13.15 -18.53
CA THR A 88 14.59 -11.92 -18.45
C THR A 88 13.98 -10.93 -19.44
N GLN A 89 13.17 -10.00 -18.92
CA GLN A 89 12.72 -8.85 -19.69
C GLN A 89 13.96 -8.08 -20.16
N ALA A 90 14.12 -7.94 -21.46
CA ALA A 90 15.23 -7.20 -22.05
C ALA A 90 14.92 -5.70 -21.97
N GLY A 91 15.37 -5.05 -20.89
CA GLY A 91 15.26 -3.60 -20.70
C GLY A 91 14.77 -3.19 -19.30
N PRO A 92 14.82 -1.89 -18.99
CA PRO A 92 14.23 -1.36 -17.76
C PRO A 92 12.70 -1.51 -17.78
N ILE A 93 12.10 -1.72 -16.60
CA ILE A 93 10.64 -1.73 -16.45
C ILE A 93 10.13 -0.29 -16.51
N ILE A 94 9.12 -0.03 -17.35
CA ILE A 94 8.57 1.32 -17.53
C ILE A 94 7.59 1.65 -16.39
N VAL A 95 7.94 2.64 -15.57
CA VAL A 95 7.18 3.02 -14.38
C VAL A 95 6.60 4.43 -14.52
N LEU A 96 5.31 4.60 -14.26
CA LEU A 96 4.65 5.90 -14.22
C LEU A 96 4.35 6.31 -12.76
N PRO A 97 5.05 7.33 -12.22
CA PRO A 97 4.66 7.98 -10.96
C PRO A 97 3.52 8.97 -11.21
N LEU A 98 2.29 8.62 -10.83
CA LEU A 98 1.09 9.41 -11.10
C LEU A 98 0.49 9.95 -9.80
N GLY A 99 0.39 11.28 -9.71
CA GLY A 99 -0.19 11.89 -8.53
C GLY A 99 -0.17 13.41 -8.50
N ASP A 100 -0.16 13.96 -7.30
CA ASP A 100 -0.16 15.40 -7.02
C ASP A 100 1.25 15.94 -6.66
N SER A 101 1.29 17.02 -5.85
CA SER A 101 2.52 17.67 -5.37
C SER A 101 3.42 16.72 -4.59
N ILE A 102 2.86 15.71 -3.93
CA ILE A 102 3.65 14.74 -3.17
C ILE A 102 4.43 13.84 -4.14
N THR A 103 3.82 13.42 -5.25
CA THR A 103 4.53 12.68 -6.31
C THR A 103 5.54 13.57 -7.04
N TRP A 104 5.19 14.84 -7.27
CA TRP A 104 6.11 15.83 -7.85
C TRP A 104 7.36 16.05 -6.97
N GLY A 105 7.21 15.99 -5.65
CA GLY A 105 8.31 16.05 -4.67
C GLY A 105 8.39 17.33 -3.83
N MET A 106 7.27 18.04 -3.65
CA MET A 106 7.21 19.20 -2.74
C MET A 106 7.55 18.79 -1.29
N GLY A 107 8.09 19.70 -0.48
CA GLY A 107 8.43 19.44 0.94
C GLY A 107 9.82 18.84 1.17
N SER A 108 10.55 18.51 0.11
CA SER A 108 11.96 18.11 0.14
C SER A 108 12.82 19.01 -0.72
N ASN A 109 14.04 19.35 -0.26
CA ASN A 109 14.94 20.25 -0.99
C ASN A 109 15.48 19.64 -2.29
N ASP A 110 15.55 18.31 -2.36
CA ASP A 110 16.07 17.63 -3.55
C ASP A 110 15.02 17.45 -4.64
N GLY A 111 13.73 17.61 -4.33
CA GLY A 111 12.59 17.44 -5.23
C GLY A 111 12.36 15.99 -5.68
N ASN A 112 13.03 15.03 -5.07
CA ASN A 112 13.04 13.65 -5.55
C ASN A 112 11.79 12.86 -5.19
N SER A 113 11.00 13.31 -4.21
CA SER A 113 9.85 12.56 -3.69
C SER A 113 10.27 11.17 -3.16
N TYR A 114 9.30 10.27 -2.99
CA TYR A 114 9.50 8.85 -2.72
C TYR A 114 10.20 8.11 -3.87
N ARG A 115 10.23 8.72 -5.06
CA ARG A 115 10.70 8.10 -6.31
C ARG A 115 12.17 7.71 -6.21
N LYS A 116 13.02 8.53 -5.58
CA LYS A 116 14.43 8.17 -5.38
C LYS A 116 14.59 6.93 -4.50
N GLU A 117 13.94 6.92 -3.33
CA GLU A 117 14.05 5.77 -2.41
C GLU A 117 13.50 4.49 -3.05
N LEU A 118 12.36 4.57 -3.74
CA LEU A 118 11.82 3.43 -4.50
C LEU A 118 12.83 2.93 -5.55
N LYS A 119 13.44 3.83 -6.33
CA LYS A 119 14.44 3.47 -7.35
C LYS A 119 15.69 2.85 -6.73
N ASP A 120 16.17 3.38 -5.61
CA ASP A 120 17.32 2.85 -4.89
C ASP A 120 17.04 1.43 -4.35
N GLU A 121 15.87 1.19 -3.75
CA GLU A 121 15.46 -0.14 -3.26
C GLU A 121 15.32 -1.16 -4.40
N LEU A 122 14.70 -0.76 -5.52
CA LEU A 122 14.60 -1.63 -6.69
C LEU A 122 15.97 -1.94 -7.30
N THR A 123 16.89 -0.98 -7.30
CA THR A 123 18.27 -1.20 -7.75
C THR A 123 18.99 -2.22 -6.86
N LYS A 124 18.78 -2.17 -5.53
CA LYS A 124 19.32 -3.17 -4.59
C LYS A 124 18.78 -4.58 -4.88
N ASP A 125 17.53 -4.68 -5.35
CA ASP A 125 16.90 -5.94 -5.79
C ASP A 125 17.35 -6.40 -7.19
N GLY A 126 18.27 -5.68 -7.85
CA GLY A 126 18.70 -5.96 -9.21
C GLY A 126 17.66 -5.62 -10.27
N VAL A 127 16.68 -4.78 -9.95
CA VAL A 127 15.64 -4.31 -10.86
C VAL A 127 16.03 -2.94 -11.41
N THR A 128 16.08 -2.82 -12.74
CA THR A 128 16.26 -1.53 -13.42
C THR A 128 14.90 -1.00 -13.84
N ILE A 129 14.62 0.26 -13.51
CA ILE A 129 13.41 0.96 -13.93
C ILE A 129 13.72 2.22 -14.72
N ASP A 130 12.77 2.61 -15.56
CA ASP A 130 12.72 3.87 -16.30
C ASP A 130 11.44 4.61 -15.93
N TYR A 131 11.56 5.75 -15.26
CA TYR A 131 10.39 6.56 -14.97
C TYR A 131 9.94 7.31 -16.22
N ILE A 132 8.62 7.36 -16.41
CA ILE A 132 8.01 8.14 -17.48
C ILE A 132 7.05 9.18 -16.94
N GLY A 133 6.84 10.22 -17.73
CA GLY A 133 5.87 11.27 -17.47
C GLY A 133 6.23 12.55 -18.19
N THR A 134 5.37 13.55 -18.06
CA THR A 134 5.55 14.86 -18.70
C THR A 134 6.21 15.89 -17.78
N GLN A 135 6.32 15.58 -16.48
CA GLN A 135 6.93 16.43 -15.47
C GLN A 135 8.35 15.95 -15.17
N LYS A 136 9.25 16.88 -14.87
CA LYS A 136 10.61 16.61 -14.42
C LYS A 136 10.89 17.41 -13.15
N ASN A 137 11.19 16.71 -12.05
CA ASN A 137 11.61 17.33 -10.80
C ASN A 137 12.40 16.34 -9.96
N GLY A 138 13.43 16.82 -9.27
CA GLY A 138 14.40 15.98 -8.60
C GLY A 138 15.81 16.17 -9.15
N ASN A 139 16.82 15.94 -8.31
CA ASN A 139 18.23 15.92 -8.72
C ASN A 139 18.75 14.50 -9.06
N MET A 140 17.92 13.47 -8.95
CA MET A 140 18.27 12.12 -9.42
C MET A 140 18.34 12.05 -10.96
N PRO A 141 19.17 11.15 -11.55
CA PRO A 141 19.39 11.10 -12.99
C PRO A 141 18.13 10.93 -13.85
N ASP A 142 17.21 10.10 -13.38
CA ASP A 142 15.91 9.87 -14.00
C ASP A 142 14.85 10.47 -13.07
N ASN A 143 14.47 11.70 -13.38
CA ASN A 143 13.57 12.52 -12.56
C ASN A 143 12.20 12.74 -13.20
N ASP A 144 11.87 11.92 -14.21
CA ASP A 144 10.58 11.92 -14.87
C ASP A 144 9.46 11.49 -13.91
N ASN A 145 8.30 12.12 -14.04
CA ASN A 145 7.10 11.82 -13.28
C ASN A 145 5.85 12.43 -13.91
N GLN A 146 4.69 12.07 -13.37
CA GLN A 146 3.39 12.64 -13.69
C GLN A 146 2.73 13.20 -12.43
N GLY A 147 3.52 13.84 -11.55
CA GLY A 147 3.04 14.56 -10.37
C GLY A 147 2.63 15.99 -10.71
N HIS A 148 1.39 16.38 -10.41
CA HIS A 148 0.88 17.72 -10.70
C HIS A 148 0.45 18.43 -9.41
N SER A 149 1.24 19.40 -8.97
CA SER A 149 1.01 20.13 -7.72
C SER A 149 -0.38 20.78 -7.68
N GLY A 150 -1.10 20.59 -6.57
CA GLY A 150 -2.46 21.12 -6.37
C GLY A 150 -3.57 20.36 -7.11
N ALA A 151 -3.25 19.34 -7.91
CA ALA A 151 -4.24 18.63 -8.72
C ALA A 151 -5.10 17.66 -7.89
N THR A 152 -6.40 17.69 -8.16
CA THR A 152 -7.38 16.72 -7.63
C THR A 152 -7.38 15.44 -8.47
N ILE A 153 -8.03 14.39 -7.98
CA ILE A 153 -8.14 13.09 -8.69
C ILE A 153 -8.67 13.29 -10.13
N SER A 154 -9.67 14.16 -10.31
CA SER A 154 -10.24 14.46 -11.63
C SER A 154 -9.22 15.10 -12.58
N GLN A 155 -8.42 16.04 -12.09
CA GLN A 155 -7.39 16.71 -12.88
C GLN A 155 -6.23 15.75 -13.20
N ILE A 156 -5.78 14.97 -12.22
CA ILE A 156 -4.77 13.92 -12.40
C ILE A 156 -5.22 12.91 -13.47
N SER A 157 -6.51 12.54 -13.49
CA SER A 157 -7.06 11.67 -14.54
C SER A 157 -6.94 12.27 -15.95
N GLY A 158 -7.11 13.58 -16.09
CA GLY A 158 -6.85 14.30 -17.34
C GLY A 158 -5.36 14.32 -17.69
N TYR A 159 -4.50 14.66 -16.73
CA TYR A 159 -3.05 14.72 -16.93
C TYR A 159 -2.39 13.38 -17.24
N ALA A 160 -3.02 12.26 -16.85
CA ALA A 160 -2.52 10.92 -17.12
C ALA A 160 -2.50 10.57 -18.62
N GLU A 161 -3.34 11.20 -19.44
CA GLU A 161 -3.58 10.77 -20.84
C GLU A 161 -2.34 10.69 -21.70
N THR A 162 -1.44 11.66 -21.58
CA THR A 162 -0.22 11.69 -22.40
C THR A 162 0.76 10.60 -21.98
N ALA A 163 0.97 10.40 -20.68
CA ALA A 163 1.87 9.38 -20.16
C ALA A 163 1.34 7.96 -20.41
N LEU A 164 0.03 7.74 -20.31
CA LEU A 164 -0.58 6.44 -20.56
C LEU A 164 -0.43 5.94 -22.01
N LYS A 165 -0.17 6.83 -22.97
CA LYS A 165 0.17 6.43 -24.35
C LYS A 165 1.50 5.68 -24.44
N GLN A 166 2.41 5.90 -23.49
CA GLN A 166 3.70 5.20 -23.41
C GLN A 166 3.57 3.79 -22.83
N LYS A 167 2.35 3.35 -22.51
CA LYS A 167 2.03 1.99 -22.03
C LYS A 167 2.88 1.58 -20.81
N PRO A 168 2.78 2.30 -19.68
CA PRO A 168 3.52 1.92 -18.47
C PRO A 168 3.19 0.49 -18.07
N GLU A 169 4.20 -0.19 -17.53
CA GLU A 169 4.11 -1.56 -17.01
C GLU A 169 3.77 -1.55 -15.53
N VAL A 170 4.27 -0.55 -14.80
CA VAL A 170 3.90 -0.31 -13.41
C VAL A 170 3.45 1.14 -13.24
N VAL A 171 2.35 1.37 -12.54
CA VAL A 171 1.91 2.71 -12.15
C VAL A 171 1.89 2.81 -10.62
N THR A 172 2.59 3.80 -10.07
CA THR A 172 2.41 4.21 -8.68
C THR A 172 1.38 5.34 -8.66
N LEU A 173 0.20 5.09 -8.09
CA LEU A 173 -0.93 6.02 -8.09
C LEU A 173 -1.24 6.49 -6.68
N MET A 174 -1.07 7.79 -6.43
CA MET A 174 -1.51 8.44 -5.20
C MET A 174 -2.14 9.78 -5.54
N ALA A 175 -3.42 9.92 -5.20
CA ALA A 175 -4.22 11.12 -5.45
C ALA A 175 -5.28 11.26 -4.35
N GLY A 176 -5.83 12.46 -4.20
CA GLY A 176 -6.90 12.75 -3.23
C GLY A 176 -6.50 13.71 -2.13
N THR A 177 -5.22 14.04 -1.98
CA THR A 177 -4.72 15.05 -1.03
C THR A 177 -5.45 16.37 -1.23
N ASN A 178 -5.53 16.82 -2.47
CA ASN A 178 -6.17 18.09 -2.84
C ASN A 178 -7.69 18.02 -2.75
N ASP A 179 -8.30 16.88 -3.09
CA ASP A 179 -9.74 16.68 -2.90
C ASP A 179 -10.10 16.84 -1.42
N VAL A 180 -9.33 16.22 -0.51
CA VAL A 180 -9.49 16.35 0.94
C VAL A 180 -9.25 17.77 1.42
N ALA A 181 -8.14 18.40 1.03
CA ALA A 181 -7.78 19.75 1.45
C ALA A 181 -8.79 20.81 0.98
N GLN A 182 -9.39 20.61 -0.19
CA GLN A 182 -10.37 21.51 -0.80
C GLN A 182 -11.82 21.13 -0.45
N ASN A 183 -12.03 20.05 0.31
CA ASN A 183 -13.35 19.45 0.58
C ASN A 183 -14.16 19.18 -0.71
N GLN A 184 -13.49 18.76 -1.78
CA GLN A 184 -14.08 18.55 -3.09
C GLN A 184 -14.63 17.12 -3.21
N ASP A 185 -15.95 17.00 -3.20
CA ASP A 185 -16.70 15.77 -3.50
C ASP A 185 -16.03 14.50 -2.94
N LEU A 186 -15.81 14.52 -1.62
CA LEU A 186 -15.15 13.42 -0.89
C LEU A 186 -15.95 12.13 -0.97
N ASN A 187 -17.26 12.24 -1.19
CA ASN A 187 -18.13 11.09 -1.34
C ASN A 187 -17.87 10.31 -2.62
N ASN A 188 -17.57 10.98 -3.73
CA ASN A 188 -17.24 10.27 -4.97
C ASN A 188 -15.73 10.20 -5.24
N ALA A 189 -14.89 10.75 -4.38
CA ALA A 189 -13.44 10.71 -4.55
C ALA A 189 -12.88 9.27 -4.73
N PRO A 190 -13.28 8.25 -3.94
CA PRO A 190 -12.88 6.86 -4.20
C PRO A 190 -13.32 6.36 -5.59
N THR A 191 -14.55 6.66 -6.02
CA THR A 191 -15.05 6.29 -7.35
C THR A 191 -14.26 6.97 -8.48
N ARG A 192 -13.90 8.25 -8.32
CA ARG A 192 -13.07 8.97 -9.30
C ARG A 192 -11.69 8.33 -9.42
N LEU A 193 -11.11 7.87 -8.31
CA LEU A 193 -9.80 7.22 -8.32
C LEU A 193 -9.87 5.82 -8.93
N THR A 194 -10.90 5.01 -8.61
CA THR A 194 -11.06 3.69 -9.23
C THR A 194 -11.38 3.76 -10.73
N THR A 195 -12.09 4.80 -11.18
CA THR A 195 -12.23 5.08 -12.62
C THR A 195 -10.90 5.45 -13.27
N LEU A 196 -10.00 6.15 -12.57
CA LEU A 196 -8.64 6.39 -13.06
C LEU A 196 -7.83 5.08 -13.15
N VAL A 197 -7.99 4.16 -12.18
CA VAL A 197 -7.42 2.81 -12.28
C VAL A 197 -7.93 2.08 -13.53
N ASP A 198 -9.22 2.13 -13.82
CA ASP A 198 -9.79 1.52 -15.03
C ASP A 198 -9.25 2.17 -16.32
N LYS A 199 -9.03 3.49 -16.31
CA LYS A 199 -8.39 4.22 -17.41
C LYS A 199 -6.95 3.75 -17.64
N ILE A 200 -6.20 3.48 -16.57
CA ILE A 200 -4.85 2.92 -16.65
C ILE A 200 -4.89 1.55 -17.32
N PHE A 201 -5.77 0.64 -16.89
CA PHE A 201 -5.87 -0.70 -17.50
C PHE A 201 -6.40 -0.67 -18.93
N THR A 202 -7.26 0.29 -19.27
CA THR A 202 -7.69 0.50 -20.67
C THR A 202 -6.51 0.86 -21.56
N ALA A 203 -5.57 1.68 -21.05
CA ALA A 203 -4.36 2.02 -21.78
C ALA A 203 -3.33 0.88 -21.76
N SER A 204 -3.07 0.28 -20.61
CA SER A 204 -2.10 -0.80 -20.40
C SER A 204 -2.77 -2.02 -19.76
N PRO A 205 -3.36 -2.94 -20.56
CA PRO A 205 -4.12 -4.07 -20.02
C PRO A 205 -3.31 -5.03 -19.14
N ASN A 206 -1.99 -5.07 -19.33
CA ASN A 206 -1.07 -5.94 -18.57
C ASN A 206 -0.33 -5.21 -17.45
N ALA A 207 -0.61 -3.91 -17.22
CA ALA A 207 0.08 -3.16 -16.18
C ALA A 207 -0.20 -3.71 -14.79
N THR A 208 0.69 -3.43 -13.85
CA THR A 208 0.43 -3.49 -12.41
C THR A 208 0.17 -2.07 -11.90
N VAL A 209 -0.90 -1.87 -11.13
CA VAL A 209 -1.20 -0.57 -10.51
C VAL A 209 -1.04 -0.67 -8.99
N LEU A 210 -0.03 0.01 -8.46
CA LEU A 210 0.16 0.18 -7.02
C LEU A 210 -0.63 1.43 -6.61
N VAL A 211 -1.66 1.28 -5.78
CA VAL A 211 -2.52 2.39 -5.34
C VAL A 211 -2.27 2.67 -3.86
N ALA A 212 -1.90 3.91 -3.54
CA ALA A 212 -1.61 4.29 -2.18
C ALA A 212 -2.75 5.06 -1.49
N SER A 213 -2.88 4.85 -0.17
CA SER A 213 -3.54 5.81 0.71
C SER A 213 -2.77 7.15 0.71
N ILE A 214 -3.44 8.28 0.96
CA ILE A 214 -2.73 9.56 1.16
C ILE A 214 -2.14 9.66 2.58
N PRO A 215 -0.99 10.35 2.77
CA PRO A 215 -0.41 10.56 4.09
C PRO A 215 -1.25 11.52 4.95
N PRO A 216 -0.90 11.71 6.24
CA PRO A 216 -1.56 12.69 7.11
C PRO A 216 -1.66 14.09 6.48
N LEU A 217 -2.76 14.78 6.79
CA LEU A 217 -2.94 16.20 6.45
C LEU A 217 -3.33 16.96 7.71
N SER A 218 -2.50 17.93 8.11
CA SER A 218 -2.73 18.70 9.33
C SER A 218 -4.03 19.50 9.29
N ILE A 219 -4.48 19.92 8.10
CA ILE A 219 -5.72 20.69 7.93
C ILE A 219 -6.99 19.85 8.15
N SER A 220 -6.97 18.53 7.91
CA SER A 220 -8.13 17.67 8.11
C SER A 220 -7.80 16.18 8.18
N GLN A 221 -7.26 15.73 9.31
CA GLN A 221 -6.93 14.30 9.50
C GLN A 221 -8.18 13.40 9.50
N ALA A 222 -9.32 13.88 9.98
CA ALA A 222 -10.56 13.10 9.97
C ALA A 222 -11.03 12.77 8.55
N ASN A 223 -10.93 13.73 7.63
CA ASN A 223 -11.28 13.51 6.22
C ASN A 223 -10.27 12.60 5.53
N VAL A 224 -8.96 12.71 5.85
CA VAL A 224 -7.94 11.76 5.39
C VAL A 224 -8.30 10.34 5.80
N ASN A 225 -8.61 10.12 7.08
CA ASN A 225 -8.95 8.80 7.59
C ASN A 225 -10.19 8.24 6.88
N SER A 226 -11.25 9.05 6.76
CA SER A 226 -12.48 8.65 6.06
C SER A 226 -12.23 8.34 4.58
N TYR A 227 -11.45 9.17 3.89
CA TYR A 227 -11.07 8.97 2.50
C TYR A 227 -10.27 7.68 2.31
N ASN A 228 -9.22 7.47 3.10
CA ASN A 228 -8.35 6.29 3.00
C ASN A 228 -9.12 4.99 3.27
N THR A 229 -9.96 4.93 4.31
CA THR A 229 -10.79 3.74 4.60
C THR A 229 -11.71 3.39 3.43
N ARG A 230 -12.34 4.40 2.82
CA ARG A 230 -13.27 4.18 1.71
C ARG A 230 -12.56 3.84 0.41
N LEU A 231 -11.40 4.44 0.18
CA LEU A 231 -10.55 4.12 -0.95
C LEU A 231 -10.03 2.68 -0.86
N GLU A 232 -9.55 2.26 0.31
CA GLU A 232 -9.08 0.90 0.53
C GLU A 232 -10.19 -0.11 0.20
N ALA A 233 -11.40 0.07 0.73
CA ALA A 233 -12.53 -0.80 0.41
C ALA A 233 -12.82 -0.88 -1.10
N ALA A 234 -12.75 0.26 -1.80
CA ALA A 234 -12.96 0.31 -3.25
C ALA A 234 -11.84 -0.40 -4.03
N ILE A 235 -10.59 -0.28 -3.57
CA ILE A 235 -9.44 -0.99 -4.16
C ILE A 235 -9.49 -2.49 -3.87
N GLN A 236 -9.90 -2.92 -2.69
CA GLN A 236 -10.09 -4.33 -2.37
C GLN A 236 -11.16 -4.99 -3.26
N ALA A 237 -12.19 -4.25 -3.68
CA ALA A 237 -13.15 -4.73 -4.67
C ALA A 237 -12.51 -4.96 -6.05
N LYS A 238 -11.60 -4.08 -6.49
CA LYS A 238 -10.84 -4.21 -7.74
C LYS A 238 -9.88 -5.41 -7.69
N ILE A 239 -9.20 -5.60 -6.56
CA ILE A 239 -8.34 -6.77 -6.27
C ILE A 239 -9.16 -8.06 -6.33
N SER A 240 -10.32 -8.09 -5.66
CA SER A 240 -11.21 -9.26 -5.63
C SER A 240 -11.80 -9.59 -7.01
N ALA A 241 -11.92 -8.60 -7.89
CA ALA A 241 -12.30 -8.77 -9.29
C ALA A 241 -11.14 -9.28 -10.18
N GLY A 242 -9.96 -9.55 -9.62
CA GLY A 242 -8.81 -10.12 -10.33
C GLY A 242 -7.94 -9.12 -11.08
N GLN A 243 -8.15 -7.81 -10.90
CA GLN A 243 -7.25 -6.81 -11.50
C GLN A 243 -5.90 -6.81 -10.78
N HIS A 244 -4.82 -6.54 -11.52
CA HIS A 244 -3.44 -6.44 -11.00
C HIS A 244 -3.21 -5.14 -10.22
N VAL A 245 -3.95 -4.99 -9.12
CA VAL A 245 -3.90 -3.84 -8.23
C VAL A 245 -3.29 -4.27 -6.91
N VAL A 246 -2.41 -3.44 -6.35
CA VAL A 246 -1.89 -3.63 -4.98
C VAL A 246 -2.20 -2.38 -4.17
N TRP A 247 -2.76 -2.59 -2.98
CA TRP A 247 -2.92 -1.54 -1.99
C TRP A 247 -1.59 -1.25 -1.27
N VAL A 248 -1.24 0.03 -1.18
CA VAL A 248 -0.02 0.50 -0.52
C VAL A 248 -0.40 1.45 0.61
N SER A 249 -0.19 1.03 1.85
CA SER A 249 -0.49 1.87 3.01
C SER A 249 0.64 2.87 3.28
N MET A 250 0.28 4.15 3.45
CA MET A 250 1.15 5.26 3.88
C MET A 250 1.03 5.53 5.39
N SER A 251 0.43 4.61 6.14
CA SER A 251 0.21 4.70 7.60
C SER A 251 1.49 4.82 8.44
N ALA A 252 2.67 4.52 7.88
CA ALA A 252 3.95 4.74 8.56
C ALA A 252 4.31 6.23 8.72
N LEU A 253 3.65 7.11 7.97
CA LEU A 253 3.83 8.55 8.06
C LEU A 253 2.95 9.14 9.18
N THR A 254 3.52 10.09 9.90
CA THR A 254 2.88 10.87 10.95
C THR A 254 3.02 12.36 10.65
N ASN A 255 2.36 13.23 11.42
CA ASN A 255 2.52 14.69 11.23
C ASN A 255 3.97 15.18 11.40
N SER A 256 4.82 14.48 12.18
CA SER A 256 6.24 14.86 12.30
C SER A 256 7.05 14.54 11.05
N ASP A 257 6.51 13.71 10.15
CA ASP A 257 7.14 13.42 8.87
C ASP A 257 6.80 14.48 7.80
N LEU A 258 5.95 15.47 8.11
CA LEU A 258 5.54 16.54 7.21
C LEU A 258 6.38 17.81 7.41
N SER A 259 6.66 18.50 6.32
CA SER A 259 7.44 19.75 6.30
C SER A 259 6.59 21.00 6.53
N ASP A 260 5.35 21.01 6.04
CA ASP A 260 4.42 22.15 6.08
C ASP A 260 3.00 21.75 6.49
N GLY A 261 2.84 20.54 7.04
CA GLY A 261 1.54 19.98 7.41
C GLY A 261 0.76 19.34 6.24
N VAL A 262 1.33 19.32 5.03
CA VAL A 262 0.80 18.64 3.85
C VAL A 262 1.83 17.73 3.20
N HIS A 263 3.02 18.27 2.94
CA HIS A 263 4.04 17.60 2.14
C HIS A 263 5.04 16.86 3.04
N PRO A 264 5.35 15.60 2.73
CA PRO A 264 6.41 14.87 3.42
C PRO A 264 7.75 15.60 3.37
N SER A 265 8.48 15.54 4.47
CA SER A 265 9.90 15.87 4.55
C SER A 265 10.75 14.80 3.84
N ALA A 266 12.06 15.01 3.75
CA ALA A 266 12.98 14.00 3.22
C ALA A 266 12.84 12.64 3.97
N ALA A 267 12.71 12.66 5.29
CA ALA A 267 12.50 11.44 6.09
C ALA A 267 11.14 10.79 5.81
N GLY A 268 10.09 11.60 5.62
CA GLY A 268 8.77 11.12 5.23
C GLY A 268 8.79 10.43 3.86
N TYR A 269 9.48 11.02 2.89
CA TYR A 269 9.62 10.43 1.56
C TYR A 269 10.38 9.10 1.54
N ILE A 270 11.38 8.92 2.43
CA ILE A 270 12.04 7.62 2.60
C ILE A 270 11.02 6.57 3.04
N LYS A 271 10.19 6.86 4.06
CA LYS A 271 9.14 5.92 4.51
C LYS A 271 8.16 5.57 3.39
N MET A 272 7.78 6.55 2.58
CA MET A 272 6.92 6.32 1.42
C MET A 272 7.59 5.42 0.37
N GLY A 273 8.86 5.65 0.06
CA GLY A 273 9.61 4.82 -0.90
C GLY A 273 9.66 3.35 -0.49
N VAL A 274 9.91 3.10 0.80
CA VAL A 274 9.86 1.76 1.39
C VAL A 274 8.47 1.13 1.29
N ALA A 275 7.40 1.91 1.54
CA ALA A 275 6.03 1.41 1.39
C ALA A 275 5.71 1.04 -0.07
N TRP A 276 6.12 1.88 -1.03
CA TRP A 276 5.98 1.58 -2.47
C TRP A 276 6.75 0.33 -2.88
N HIS A 277 7.99 0.17 -2.40
CA HIS A 277 8.81 -1.00 -2.65
C HIS A 277 8.15 -2.28 -2.10
N ALA A 278 7.58 -2.24 -0.89
CA ALA A 278 6.80 -3.36 -0.36
C ALA A 278 5.60 -3.73 -1.26
N GLY A 279 4.90 -2.73 -1.81
CA GLY A 279 3.85 -2.93 -2.80
C GLY A 279 4.37 -3.60 -4.08
N TRP A 280 5.53 -3.16 -4.56
CA TRP A 280 6.21 -3.76 -5.72
C TRP A 280 6.57 -5.23 -5.48
N VAL A 281 7.20 -5.54 -4.35
CA VAL A 281 7.56 -6.91 -3.97
C VAL A 281 6.31 -7.80 -3.90
N SER A 282 5.20 -7.29 -3.36
CA SER A 282 3.91 -8.01 -3.36
C SER A 282 3.41 -8.33 -4.77
N ALA A 283 3.49 -7.38 -5.70
CA ALA A 283 3.09 -7.59 -7.08
C ALA A 283 4.02 -8.57 -7.82
N LYS A 284 5.33 -8.48 -7.59
CA LYS A 284 6.33 -9.41 -8.14
C LYS A 284 6.09 -10.84 -7.65
N ALA A 285 5.78 -11.03 -6.35
CA ALA A 285 5.46 -12.34 -5.79
C ALA A 285 4.20 -12.97 -6.41
N LYS A 286 3.27 -12.15 -6.94
CA LYS A 286 2.07 -12.59 -7.67
C LYS A 286 2.34 -12.83 -9.16
N GLY A 287 3.56 -12.60 -9.64
CA GLY A 287 3.94 -12.71 -11.05
C GLY A 287 3.38 -11.61 -11.95
N TRP A 288 2.94 -10.49 -11.36
CA TRP A 288 2.34 -9.36 -12.09
C TRP A 288 3.37 -8.36 -12.61
N ILE A 289 4.55 -8.35 -12.01
CA ILE A 289 5.74 -7.62 -12.46
C ILE A 289 6.80 -8.67 -12.81
N ARG A 290 7.38 -8.57 -14.02
CA ARG A 290 8.34 -9.53 -14.55
C ARG A 290 9.76 -9.00 -14.50
#